data_AF-A0A5R9LMR8-F1
#
_entry.id   AF-A0A5R9LMR8-F1
#
_cell.length_a   1.000
_cell.length_b   1.000
_cell.length_c   1.000
_cell.angle_alpha   90.00
_cell.angle_beta   90.00
_cell.angle_gamma   90.00
#
_symmetry.space_group_name_H-M   'P 1'
#
loop_
_entity.id
_entity.type
_entity.pdbx_description
1 polymer ?
#
loop_
_entity_poly.entity_id
_entity_poly.type
_entity_poly.pdbx_seq_one_letter_code
_entity_poly.pdbx_strand_id
1 'polypeptide(L)'
;MVENTSTDDTAGAQVLESLLEALAAWPDLGVRARVSIEQWSGLTADEARAYQDVGISAVRSVDGGRAVSDQVRALGRMRYEPSVSTLIGLWEQCPVHPVAVAAAHALFEIGTAGARDTLRKGIHDHEHLGQFMALKVMFTDEGTAWGNVSHLFADECLTAAPGQIAAIQALAFLSPQSFSQSGPEWHSDDLRDLVSRDRRWLDLCVGLRDHEVLGGQAREVLKYADPAVTGPALDAAATVRTTQSRPARQQWRAGDLVARYANGDHQGVWRELGALGHLDGPQRAEAEQVAALTMERVRQNAHSLATALIAHGWPVTLEQALPGPAPDVEDRLRHLEQITGSPAPPALAAYWRIVGTIDLVPRDTWDVPFPSGVPEQLAVADPLEILDLTTAWFSVEEWQDESADLRPEIAGPLELTVAADYLHKANISGGAPYSVWLPHAGADPLVREEEHVLSFTDYLRRAFASKGFLRLDRQDEWVAHGLTRDHLAELTDWLAGVENESKDF
;
A
#
# COMPACT_ATOMS: atom_id res chain seq x y z
N MET A 1 -25.21 21.42 -40.82
CA MET A 1 -25.22 20.79 -39.49
C MET A 1 -26.28 19.69 -39.32
N VAL A 2 -27.34 19.62 -40.13
CA VAL A 2 -28.37 18.56 -40.01
C VAL A 2 -28.03 17.27 -40.80
N GLU A 3 -27.08 17.34 -41.75
CA GLU A 3 -26.70 16.16 -42.58
C GLU A 3 -25.66 15.22 -41.93
N ASN A 4 -24.92 15.65 -40.90
CA ASN A 4 -23.90 14.79 -40.28
C ASN A 4 -24.46 13.78 -39.27
N THR A 5 -25.53 14.13 -38.55
CA THR A 5 -26.14 13.25 -37.53
C THR A 5 -26.65 11.93 -38.11
N SER A 6 -27.23 11.96 -39.31
CA SER A 6 -27.76 10.74 -39.97
C SER A 6 -26.67 9.74 -40.35
N THR A 7 -25.44 10.20 -40.60
CA THR A 7 -24.34 9.33 -41.04
C THR A 7 -23.68 8.65 -39.85
N ASP A 8 -23.47 9.40 -38.75
CA ASP A 8 -22.90 8.88 -37.51
C ASP A 8 -23.85 7.88 -36.83
N ASP A 9 -25.17 8.13 -36.86
CA ASP A 9 -26.17 7.20 -36.33
C ASP A 9 -26.18 5.87 -37.08
N THR A 10 -26.04 5.91 -38.42
CA THR A 10 -26.01 4.70 -39.25
C THR A 10 -24.72 3.91 -39.03
N ALA A 11 -23.58 4.60 -38.93
CA ALA A 11 -22.29 3.97 -38.65
C ALA A 11 -22.26 3.34 -37.24
N GLY A 12 -22.78 4.05 -36.23
CA GLY A 12 -22.90 3.55 -34.86
C GLY A 12 -23.77 2.30 -34.76
N ALA A 13 -24.91 2.29 -35.46
CA ALA A 13 -25.79 1.13 -35.53
C ALA A 13 -25.08 -0.10 -36.13
N GLN A 14 -24.35 0.09 -37.23
CA GLN A 14 -23.59 -1.00 -37.88
C GLN A 14 -22.48 -1.55 -36.99
N VAL A 15 -21.76 -0.69 -36.27
CA VAL A 15 -20.73 -1.13 -35.32
C VAL A 15 -21.35 -1.87 -34.15
N LEU A 16 -22.48 -1.41 -33.61
CA LEU A 16 -23.18 -2.10 -32.53
C LEU A 16 -23.72 -3.47 -32.97
N GLU A 17 -24.30 -3.56 -34.16
CA GLU A 17 -24.76 -4.83 -34.74
C GLU A 17 -23.61 -5.82 -34.91
N SER A 18 -22.49 -5.37 -35.49
CA SER A 18 -21.30 -6.18 -35.65
C SER A 18 -20.66 -6.61 -34.32
N LEU A 19 -20.70 -5.74 -33.30
CA LEU A 19 -20.28 -6.07 -31.94
C LEU A 19 -21.15 -7.17 -31.33
N LEU A 20 -22.48 -7.05 -31.45
CA LEU A 20 -23.41 -8.04 -30.92
C LEU A 20 -23.27 -9.40 -31.61
N GLU A 21 -23.04 -9.41 -32.93
CA GLU A 21 -22.73 -10.62 -33.68
C GLU A 21 -21.43 -11.28 -33.20
N ALA A 22 -20.37 -10.49 -33.00
CA ALA A 22 -19.10 -11.00 -32.49
C ALA A 22 -19.21 -11.56 -31.07
N LEU A 23 -19.94 -10.89 -30.17
CA LEU A 23 -20.21 -11.37 -28.81
C LEU A 23 -21.06 -12.64 -28.81
N ALA A 24 -22.03 -12.77 -29.72
CA ALA A 24 -22.85 -13.98 -29.84
C ALA A 24 -22.07 -15.20 -30.37
N ALA A 25 -20.93 -14.98 -31.03
CA ALA A 25 -20.04 -16.04 -31.50
C ALA A 25 -19.10 -16.57 -30.41
N TRP A 26 -18.98 -15.89 -29.27
CA TRP A 26 -18.19 -16.39 -28.14
C TRP A 26 -18.88 -17.59 -27.47
N PRO A 27 -18.10 -18.55 -26.95
CA PRO A 27 -18.67 -19.60 -26.11
C PRO A 27 -19.27 -19.00 -24.83
N ASP A 28 -20.02 -19.78 -24.05
CA ASP A 28 -20.43 -19.34 -22.71
C ASP A 28 -19.19 -19.16 -21.83
N LEU A 29 -18.89 -17.91 -21.49
CA LEU A 29 -17.71 -17.52 -20.71
C LEU A 29 -18.02 -17.42 -19.20
N GLY A 30 -19.27 -17.67 -18.80
CA GLY A 30 -19.76 -17.33 -17.48
C GLY A 30 -19.87 -15.82 -17.25
N VAL A 31 -20.09 -15.45 -15.99
CA VAL A 31 -20.24 -14.05 -15.55
C VAL A 31 -19.19 -13.74 -14.51
N ARG A 32 -18.47 -12.63 -14.70
CA ARG A 32 -17.57 -12.06 -13.68
C ARG A 32 -18.20 -10.78 -13.17
N ALA A 33 -19.07 -10.91 -12.16
CA ALA A 33 -19.71 -9.77 -11.53
C ALA A 33 -18.70 -8.98 -10.70
N ARG A 34 -18.64 -7.66 -10.85
CA ARG A 34 -17.74 -6.81 -10.05
C ARG A 34 -18.00 -7.00 -8.55
N VAL A 35 -16.92 -7.08 -7.79
CA VAL A 35 -16.94 -7.24 -6.32
C VAL A 35 -16.43 -5.96 -5.66
N SER A 36 -17.11 -5.53 -4.61
CA SER A 36 -16.66 -4.42 -3.77
C SER A 36 -15.45 -4.80 -2.92
N ILE A 37 -14.72 -3.82 -2.40
CA ILE A 37 -13.61 -4.03 -1.45
C ILE A 37 -14.09 -4.83 -0.24
N GLU A 38 -15.27 -4.49 0.32
CA GLU A 38 -15.84 -5.19 1.48
C GLU A 38 -16.18 -6.65 1.15
N GLN A 39 -16.81 -6.91 0.00
CA GLN A 39 -17.10 -8.27 -0.45
C GLN A 39 -15.81 -9.05 -0.67
N TRP A 40 -14.82 -8.44 -1.31
CA TRP A 40 -13.52 -9.06 -1.57
C TRP A 40 -12.82 -9.45 -0.27
N SER A 41 -12.77 -8.55 0.71
CA SER A 41 -12.21 -8.82 2.03
C SER A 41 -12.95 -9.92 2.80
N GLY A 42 -14.21 -10.21 2.43
CA GLY A 42 -15.01 -11.29 2.99
C GLY A 42 -14.89 -12.62 2.26
N LEU A 43 -14.25 -12.68 1.09
CA LEU A 43 -14.06 -13.93 0.36
C LEU A 43 -13.02 -14.80 1.07
N THR A 44 -13.30 -16.10 1.15
CA THR A 44 -12.24 -17.10 1.29
C THR A 44 -11.38 -17.06 0.04
N ALA A 45 -10.12 -17.47 0.10
CA ALA A 45 -9.35 -17.37 -1.12
C ALA A 45 -9.66 -18.42 -2.18
N ASP A 46 -10.30 -19.54 -1.83
CA ASP A 46 -10.89 -20.43 -2.86
C ASP A 46 -11.97 -19.67 -3.66
N GLU A 47 -12.76 -18.81 -3.01
CA GLU A 47 -13.73 -17.94 -3.69
C GLU A 47 -13.05 -16.82 -4.48
N ALA A 48 -12.00 -16.18 -3.92
CA ALA A 48 -11.22 -15.17 -4.62
C ALA A 48 -10.50 -15.74 -5.86
N ARG A 49 -9.97 -16.97 -5.76
CA ARG A 49 -9.41 -17.73 -6.89
C ARG A 49 -10.46 -17.99 -7.94
N ALA A 50 -11.59 -18.59 -7.56
CA ALA A 50 -12.65 -18.93 -8.49
C ALA A 50 -13.14 -17.68 -9.24
N TYR A 51 -13.20 -16.54 -8.55
CA TYR A 51 -13.47 -15.25 -9.16
C TYR A 51 -12.43 -14.83 -10.22
N GLN A 52 -11.13 -14.94 -9.92
CA GLN A 52 -10.05 -14.59 -10.86
C GLN A 52 -9.95 -15.56 -12.05
N ASP A 53 -10.11 -16.86 -11.81
CA ASP A 53 -9.99 -17.94 -12.80
C ASP A 53 -11.02 -17.81 -13.93
N VAL A 54 -12.22 -17.31 -13.62
CA VAL A 54 -13.25 -16.99 -14.63
C VAL A 54 -12.69 -16.01 -15.66
N GLY A 55 -12.01 -14.96 -15.22
CA GLY A 55 -11.43 -13.96 -16.12
C GLY A 55 -10.27 -14.49 -16.95
N ILE A 56 -9.35 -15.24 -16.32
CA ILE A 56 -8.20 -15.84 -17.00
C ILE A 56 -8.66 -16.84 -18.08
N SER A 57 -9.62 -17.68 -17.73
CA SER A 57 -10.19 -18.69 -18.63
C SER A 57 -10.90 -18.00 -19.81
N ALA A 58 -11.74 -17.01 -19.53
CA ALA A 58 -12.46 -16.28 -20.57
C ALA A 58 -11.52 -15.61 -21.58
N VAL A 59 -10.45 -14.95 -21.13
CA VAL A 59 -9.46 -14.33 -22.03
C VAL A 59 -8.77 -15.35 -22.93
N ARG A 60 -8.51 -16.56 -22.42
CA ARG A 60 -7.88 -17.65 -23.20
C ARG A 60 -8.85 -18.35 -24.16
N SER A 61 -10.15 -18.31 -23.87
CA SER A 61 -11.18 -19.03 -24.63
C SER A 61 -11.78 -18.25 -25.79
N VAL A 62 -11.52 -16.94 -25.90
CA VAL A 62 -12.08 -16.09 -26.96
C VAL A 62 -11.07 -15.80 -28.07
N ASP A 63 -11.49 -16.06 -29.30
CA ASP A 63 -10.83 -15.50 -30.48
C ASP A 63 -11.34 -14.08 -30.76
N GLY A 64 -10.47 -13.21 -31.27
CA GLY A 64 -10.87 -11.87 -31.72
C GLY A 64 -11.19 -10.85 -30.62
N GLY A 65 -10.86 -11.12 -29.35
CA GLY A 65 -11.11 -10.19 -28.22
C GLY A 65 -10.59 -8.76 -28.43
N ARG A 66 -9.48 -8.60 -29.17
CA ARG A 66 -8.96 -7.28 -29.57
C ARG A 66 -9.92 -6.55 -30.51
N ALA A 67 -10.44 -7.22 -31.54
CA ALA A 67 -11.35 -6.62 -32.50
C ALA A 67 -12.67 -6.17 -31.82
N VAL A 68 -13.19 -6.99 -30.90
CA VAL A 68 -14.34 -6.63 -30.06
C VAL A 68 -14.05 -5.40 -29.21
N SER A 69 -12.88 -5.35 -28.56
CA SER A 69 -12.46 -4.16 -27.79
C SER A 69 -12.37 -2.91 -28.67
N ASP A 70 -11.92 -3.04 -29.91
CA ASP A 70 -11.79 -1.92 -30.85
C ASP A 70 -13.15 -1.41 -31.35
N GLN A 71 -14.12 -2.31 -31.56
CA GLN A 71 -15.52 -1.96 -31.84
C GLN A 71 -16.15 -1.22 -30.66
N VAL A 72 -15.95 -1.71 -29.43
CA VAL A 72 -16.42 -1.05 -28.21
C VAL A 72 -15.84 0.37 -28.10
N ARG A 73 -14.53 0.54 -28.31
CA ARG A 73 -13.90 1.89 -28.32
C ARG A 73 -14.44 2.75 -29.45
N ALA A 74 -14.78 2.17 -30.60
CA ALA A 74 -15.37 2.93 -31.71
C ALA A 74 -16.75 3.49 -31.34
N LEU A 75 -17.59 2.71 -30.65
CA LEU A 75 -18.87 3.18 -30.10
C LEU A 75 -18.70 4.35 -29.12
N GLY A 76 -17.69 4.26 -28.25
CA GLY A 76 -17.27 5.35 -27.36
C GLY A 76 -16.96 6.64 -28.11
N ARG A 77 -16.04 6.56 -29.09
CA ARG A 77 -15.60 7.72 -29.89
C ARG A 77 -16.74 8.37 -30.69
N MET A 78 -17.67 7.55 -31.19
CA MET A 78 -18.88 8.02 -31.88
C MET A 78 -19.94 8.58 -30.94
N ARG A 79 -19.77 8.40 -29.62
CA ARG A 79 -20.76 8.75 -28.58
C ARG A 79 -22.14 8.14 -28.85
N TYR A 80 -22.18 6.91 -29.33
CA TYR A 80 -23.41 6.28 -29.79
C TYR A 80 -24.29 5.82 -28.61
N GLU A 81 -25.20 6.67 -28.15
CA GLU A 81 -26.05 6.45 -26.97
C GLU A 81 -26.83 5.12 -26.96
N PRO A 82 -27.38 4.60 -28.08
CA PRO A 82 -28.10 3.32 -28.06
C PRO A 82 -27.24 2.13 -27.60
N SER A 83 -25.91 2.24 -27.63
CA SER A 83 -25.01 1.20 -27.13
C SER A 83 -24.86 1.17 -25.60
N VAL A 84 -25.31 2.20 -24.87
CA VAL A 84 -25.04 2.36 -23.42
C VAL A 84 -25.48 1.14 -22.62
N SER A 85 -26.68 0.60 -22.87
CA SER A 85 -27.15 -0.58 -22.14
C SER A 85 -26.26 -1.81 -22.36
N THR A 86 -25.77 -2.01 -23.58
CA THR A 86 -24.86 -3.10 -23.92
C THR A 86 -23.50 -2.91 -23.24
N LEU A 87 -22.98 -1.69 -23.27
CA LEU A 87 -21.70 -1.34 -22.66
C LEU A 87 -21.74 -1.45 -21.13
N ILE A 88 -22.85 -1.10 -20.48
CA ILE A 88 -23.07 -1.34 -19.05
C ILE A 88 -22.98 -2.83 -18.74
N GLY A 89 -23.67 -3.68 -19.51
CA GLY A 89 -23.59 -5.14 -19.34
C GLY A 89 -22.16 -5.67 -19.50
N LEU A 90 -21.41 -5.16 -20.48
CA LEU A 90 -20.00 -5.51 -20.65
C LEU A 90 -19.12 -5.04 -19.49
N TRP A 91 -19.35 -3.84 -18.98
CA TRP A 91 -18.60 -3.29 -17.84
C TRP A 91 -18.84 -4.07 -16.54
N GLU A 92 -20.09 -4.44 -16.27
CA GLU A 92 -20.49 -5.05 -15.00
C GLU A 92 -20.21 -6.56 -14.91
N GLN A 93 -20.21 -7.25 -16.06
CA GLN A 93 -20.31 -8.71 -16.09
C GLN A 93 -19.32 -9.41 -17.04
N CYS A 94 -18.66 -8.70 -17.96
CA CYS A 94 -17.82 -9.35 -18.97
C CYS A 94 -16.56 -9.96 -18.33
N PRO A 95 -16.36 -11.28 -18.44
CA PRO A 95 -15.17 -11.92 -17.88
C PRO A 95 -13.90 -11.63 -18.70
N VAL A 96 -14.02 -11.17 -19.95
CA VAL A 96 -12.89 -10.82 -20.82
C VAL A 96 -12.39 -9.41 -20.46
N HIS A 97 -11.43 -9.34 -19.54
CA HIS A 97 -10.97 -8.08 -18.94
C HIS A 97 -10.64 -6.94 -19.94
N PRO A 98 -9.92 -7.17 -21.07
CA PRO A 98 -9.68 -6.12 -22.06
C PRO A 98 -10.95 -5.47 -22.65
N VAL A 99 -12.05 -6.24 -22.75
CA VAL A 99 -13.33 -5.77 -23.28
C VAL A 99 -14.09 -4.98 -22.22
N ALA A 100 -14.07 -5.42 -20.97
CA ALA A 100 -14.59 -4.65 -19.84
C ALA A 100 -13.88 -3.29 -19.70
N VAL A 101 -12.55 -3.27 -19.84
CA VAL A 101 -11.75 -2.03 -19.88
C VAL A 101 -12.20 -1.11 -21.02
N ALA A 102 -12.34 -1.66 -22.23
CA ALA A 102 -12.83 -0.89 -23.38
C ALA A 102 -14.24 -0.33 -23.13
N ALA A 103 -15.13 -1.12 -22.51
CA ALA A 103 -16.49 -0.71 -22.19
C ALA A 103 -16.52 0.44 -21.19
N ALA A 104 -15.69 0.40 -20.14
CA ALA A 104 -15.57 1.48 -19.16
C ALA A 104 -15.19 2.81 -19.82
N HIS A 105 -14.16 2.79 -20.68
CA HIS A 105 -13.72 3.96 -21.42
C HIS A 105 -14.78 4.45 -22.41
N ALA A 106 -15.47 3.54 -23.11
CA ALA A 106 -16.55 3.90 -24.03
C ALA A 106 -17.74 4.55 -23.30
N LEU A 107 -18.14 4.01 -22.15
CA LEU A 107 -19.16 4.61 -21.27
C LEU A 107 -18.77 6.02 -20.84
N PHE A 108 -17.51 6.22 -20.46
CA PHE A 108 -16.98 7.54 -20.09
C PHE A 108 -17.04 8.52 -21.27
N GLU A 109 -16.63 8.10 -22.47
CA GLU A 109 -16.65 8.93 -23.69
C GLU A 109 -18.06 9.32 -24.14
N ILE A 110 -19.03 8.39 -24.03
CA ILE A 110 -20.44 8.64 -24.33
C ILE A 110 -21.03 9.66 -23.34
N GLY A 111 -20.75 9.50 -22.05
CA GLY A 111 -21.03 10.51 -21.04
C GLY A 111 -22.51 10.78 -20.73
N THR A 112 -23.43 9.89 -21.08
CA THR A 112 -24.84 9.98 -20.66
C THR A 112 -24.96 9.82 -19.14
N ALA A 113 -26.04 10.33 -18.54
CA ALA A 113 -26.29 10.21 -17.10
C ALA A 113 -26.23 8.74 -16.62
N GLY A 114 -26.87 7.82 -17.35
CA GLY A 114 -26.83 6.40 -17.02
C GLY A 114 -25.43 5.77 -17.11
N ALA A 115 -24.62 6.18 -18.09
CA ALA A 115 -23.23 5.71 -18.20
C ALA A 115 -22.38 6.25 -17.04
N ARG A 116 -22.50 7.53 -16.71
CA ARG A 116 -21.79 8.16 -15.58
C ARG A 116 -22.18 7.56 -14.24
N ASP A 117 -23.48 7.41 -13.97
CA ASP A 117 -23.99 6.81 -12.74
C ASP A 117 -23.49 5.38 -12.55
N THR A 118 -23.38 4.61 -13.64
CA THR A 118 -22.82 3.26 -13.61
C THR A 118 -21.34 3.27 -13.23
N LEU A 119 -20.54 4.15 -13.85
CA LEU A 119 -19.12 4.25 -13.54
C LEU A 119 -18.86 4.78 -12.12
N ARG A 120 -19.65 5.74 -11.61
CA ARG A 120 -19.49 6.27 -10.24
C ARG A 120 -19.63 5.20 -9.16
N LYS A 121 -20.47 4.18 -9.37
CA LYS A 121 -20.61 3.06 -8.42
C LYS A 121 -19.31 2.30 -8.19
N GLY A 122 -18.38 2.38 -9.15
CA GLY A 122 -17.10 1.68 -9.08
C GLY A 122 -16.12 2.20 -8.03
N ILE A 123 -16.44 3.30 -7.33
CA ILE A 123 -15.59 3.86 -6.27
C ILE A 123 -15.33 2.88 -5.12
N HIS A 124 -16.22 1.89 -4.95
CA HIS A 124 -16.09 0.85 -3.94
C HIS A 124 -15.64 -0.50 -4.50
N ASP A 125 -15.32 -0.59 -5.79
CA ASP A 125 -14.85 -1.82 -6.40
C ASP A 125 -13.51 -2.23 -5.81
N HIS A 126 -13.27 -3.53 -5.67
CA HIS A 126 -11.94 -4.04 -5.31
C HIS A 126 -10.90 -3.76 -6.42
N GLU A 127 -11.34 -3.78 -7.69
CA GLU A 127 -10.44 -3.59 -8.83
C GLU A 127 -10.12 -2.11 -9.05
N HIS A 128 -8.83 -1.79 -9.12
CA HIS A 128 -8.31 -0.43 -9.36
C HIS A 128 -9.00 0.30 -10.53
N LEU A 129 -9.28 -0.42 -11.63
CA LEU A 129 -9.94 0.16 -12.80
C LEU A 129 -11.33 0.75 -12.47
N GLY A 130 -12.09 0.11 -11.58
CA GLY A 130 -13.41 0.59 -11.17
C GLY A 130 -13.33 1.92 -10.44
N GLN A 131 -12.43 1.95 -9.45
CA GLN A 131 -12.20 3.13 -8.63
C GLN A 131 -11.65 4.28 -9.48
N PHE A 132 -10.69 3.98 -10.37
CA PHE A 132 -10.13 4.93 -11.33
C PHE A 132 -11.22 5.54 -12.22
N MET A 133 -12.07 4.70 -12.83
CA MET A 133 -13.13 5.19 -13.72
C MET A 133 -14.20 5.99 -12.96
N ALA A 134 -14.52 5.59 -11.72
CA ALA A 134 -15.42 6.34 -10.86
C ALA A 134 -14.87 7.75 -10.57
N LEU A 135 -13.62 7.85 -10.11
CA LEU A 135 -12.96 9.14 -9.84
C LEU A 135 -12.85 9.98 -11.10
N LYS A 136 -12.45 9.38 -12.23
CA LYS A 136 -12.39 10.08 -13.51
C LYS A 136 -13.73 10.72 -13.87
N VAL A 137 -14.85 10.03 -13.65
CA VAL A 137 -16.19 10.62 -13.80
C VAL A 137 -16.38 11.73 -12.79
N MET A 138 -16.22 11.47 -11.49
CA MET A 138 -16.49 12.45 -10.43
C MET A 138 -15.73 13.78 -10.60
N PHE A 139 -14.48 13.72 -11.09
CA PHE A 139 -13.66 14.91 -11.36
C PHE A 139 -14.05 15.67 -12.64
N THR A 140 -14.70 15.03 -13.61
CA THR A 140 -15.05 15.62 -14.92
C THR A 140 -16.55 15.84 -15.13
N ASP A 141 -17.38 15.37 -14.20
CA ASP A 141 -18.83 15.48 -14.25
C ASP A 141 -19.33 16.91 -14.01
N GLU A 142 -20.60 17.16 -14.31
CA GLU A 142 -21.21 18.48 -14.11
C GLU A 142 -21.15 18.90 -12.63
N GLY A 143 -20.96 20.20 -12.39
CA GLY A 143 -20.75 20.75 -11.06
C GLY A 143 -19.27 21.02 -10.75
N THR A 144 -18.93 21.10 -9.46
CA THR A 144 -17.54 21.27 -9.03
C THR A 144 -16.96 19.93 -8.64
N ALA A 145 -15.73 19.62 -9.05
CA ALA A 145 -15.01 18.42 -8.63
C ALA A 145 -15.08 18.19 -7.11
N TRP A 146 -14.93 19.26 -6.31
CA TRP A 146 -15.11 19.18 -4.86
C TRP A 146 -16.49 18.65 -4.45
N GLY A 147 -17.57 19.19 -5.01
CA GLY A 147 -18.94 18.76 -4.69
C GLY A 147 -19.20 17.28 -4.99
N ASN A 148 -18.49 16.73 -5.99
CA ASN A 148 -18.61 15.33 -6.37
C ASN A 148 -17.76 14.41 -5.48
N VAL A 149 -16.60 14.88 -5.01
CA VAL A 149 -15.59 14.02 -4.37
C VAL A 149 -15.47 14.23 -2.85
N SER A 150 -15.88 15.38 -2.31
CA SER A 150 -15.59 15.76 -0.91
C SER A 150 -16.15 14.81 0.14
N HIS A 151 -17.22 14.08 -0.18
CA HIS A 151 -17.83 13.10 0.72
C HIS A 151 -16.89 11.93 1.05
N LEU A 152 -15.91 11.63 0.19
CA LEU A 152 -14.90 10.58 0.45
C LEU A 152 -13.96 10.93 1.61
N PHE A 153 -13.90 12.22 2.00
CA PHE A 153 -13.08 12.72 3.10
C PHE A 153 -13.89 12.97 4.38
N ALA A 154 -15.15 12.55 4.43
CA ALA A 154 -15.95 12.62 5.66
C ALA A 154 -15.43 11.61 6.69
N ASP A 155 -15.50 11.96 7.98
CA ASP A 155 -15.01 11.13 9.09
C ASP A 155 -15.59 9.71 9.01
N GLU A 156 -16.86 9.57 8.63
CA GLU A 156 -17.52 8.27 8.48
C GLU A 156 -16.82 7.39 7.44
N CYS A 157 -16.43 7.96 6.29
CA CYS A 157 -15.71 7.24 5.25
C CYS A 157 -14.30 6.86 5.71
N LEU A 158 -13.60 7.75 6.41
CA LEU A 158 -12.22 7.54 6.83
C LEU A 158 -12.07 6.53 7.97
N THR A 159 -13.17 6.14 8.63
CA THR A 159 -13.14 5.11 9.69
C THR A 159 -12.98 3.68 9.17
N ALA A 160 -13.21 3.45 7.88
CA ALA A 160 -13.14 2.12 7.28
C ALA A 160 -12.08 2.05 6.17
N ALA A 161 -11.39 0.92 6.05
CA ALA A 161 -10.34 0.72 5.04
C ALA A 161 -10.79 1.03 3.60
N PRO A 162 -11.99 0.60 3.13
CA PRO A 162 -12.47 0.95 1.80
C PRO A 162 -12.59 2.46 1.55
N GLY A 163 -13.03 3.22 2.56
CA GLY A 163 -13.16 4.67 2.43
C GLY A 163 -11.80 5.38 2.45
N GLN A 164 -10.84 4.87 3.23
CA GLN A 164 -9.45 5.36 3.18
C GLN A 164 -8.83 5.12 1.79
N ILE A 165 -9.00 3.94 1.20
CA ILE A 165 -8.52 3.62 -0.16
C ILE A 165 -9.10 4.60 -1.19
N ALA A 166 -10.41 4.83 -1.16
CA ALA A 166 -11.06 5.78 -2.06
C ALA A 166 -10.54 7.22 -1.88
N ALA A 167 -10.28 7.65 -0.64
CA ALA A 167 -9.71 8.96 -0.33
C ALA A 167 -8.25 9.11 -0.81
N ILE A 168 -7.42 8.07 -0.62
CA ILE A 168 -6.03 8.01 -1.13
C ILE A 168 -6.03 8.21 -2.64
N GLN A 169 -6.88 7.47 -3.35
CA GLN A 169 -6.95 7.53 -4.81
C GLN A 169 -7.51 8.87 -5.29
N ALA A 170 -8.49 9.43 -4.59
CA ALA A 170 -8.99 10.77 -4.91
C ALA A 170 -7.90 11.84 -4.79
N LEU A 171 -7.01 11.75 -3.79
CA LEU A 171 -5.85 12.64 -3.68
C LEU A 171 -4.82 12.37 -4.77
N ALA A 172 -4.55 11.10 -5.11
CA ALA A 172 -3.61 10.74 -6.17
C ALA A 172 -4.02 11.30 -7.56
N PHE A 173 -5.32 11.54 -7.80
CA PHE A 173 -5.78 12.21 -9.02
C PHE A 173 -5.36 13.70 -9.11
N LEU A 174 -4.96 14.31 -8.00
CA LEU A 174 -4.52 15.72 -7.94
C LEU A 174 -3.00 15.87 -8.09
N SER A 175 -2.24 14.77 -8.04
CA SER A 175 -0.79 14.73 -8.27
C SER A 175 -0.47 14.19 -9.67
N PRO A 176 0.80 14.31 -10.13
CA PRO A 176 1.22 13.74 -11.41
C PRO A 176 1.02 12.22 -11.45
N GLN A 177 0.47 11.70 -12.56
CA GLN A 177 0.29 10.27 -12.81
C GLN A 177 1.60 9.59 -13.26
N SER A 178 2.48 10.35 -13.91
CA SER A 178 3.71 9.87 -14.53
C SER A 178 4.72 11.00 -14.70
N PHE A 179 5.97 10.62 -14.96
CA PHE A 179 7.05 11.55 -15.28
C PHE A 179 7.61 11.21 -16.65
N SER A 180 7.69 12.21 -17.52
CA SER A 180 8.36 12.10 -18.81
C SER A 180 9.56 13.04 -18.88
N GLN A 181 10.31 13.00 -19.99
CA GLN A 181 11.41 13.95 -20.21
C GLN A 181 10.96 15.41 -20.20
N SER A 182 9.67 15.67 -20.40
CA SER A 182 9.08 17.01 -20.37
C SER A 182 8.59 17.43 -18.97
N GLY A 183 8.73 16.56 -17.98
CA GLY A 183 8.34 16.80 -16.59
C GLY A 183 7.14 15.95 -16.14
N PRO A 184 6.49 16.34 -15.03
CA PRO A 184 5.32 15.64 -14.51
C PRO A 184 4.11 15.76 -15.45
N GLU A 185 3.34 14.68 -15.57
CA GLU A 185 2.14 14.58 -16.40
C GLU A 185 0.92 14.27 -15.53
N TRP A 186 -0.19 14.98 -15.74
CA TRP A 186 -1.44 14.76 -15.02
C TRP A 186 -2.44 14.00 -15.88
N HIS A 187 -3.46 13.41 -15.23
CA HIS A 187 -4.59 12.80 -15.93
C HIS A 187 -5.33 13.80 -16.85
N SER A 188 -5.34 15.09 -16.49
CA SER A 188 -5.78 16.20 -17.35
C SER A 188 -5.16 17.53 -16.90
N ASP A 189 -5.07 18.50 -17.83
CA ASP A 189 -4.58 19.85 -17.54
C ASP A 189 -5.46 20.57 -16.49
N ASP A 190 -6.76 20.24 -16.44
CA ASP A 190 -7.68 20.80 -15.46
C ASP A 190 -7.35 20.38 -14.02
N LEU A 191 -6.83 19.18 -13.82
CA LEU A 191 -6.49 18.69 -12.48
C LEU A 191 -5.23 19.35 -11.94
N ARG A 192 -4.27 19.66 -12.82
CA ARG A 192 -3.00 20.32 -12.47
C ARG A 192 -3.20 21.60 -11.66
N ASP A 193 -4.15 22.44 -12.08
CA ASP A 193 -4.40 23.74 -11.45
C ASP A 193 -5.54 23.69 -10.41
N LEU A 194 -6.14 22.52 -10.14
CA LEU A 194 -7.36 22.44 -9.36
C LEU A 194 -7.17 22.92 -7.91
N VAL A 195 -6.03 22.57 -7.30
CA VAL A 195 -5.67 23.01 -5.93
C VAL A 195 -5.52 24.53 -5.87
N SER A 196 -4.95 25.14 -6.91
CA SER A 196 -4.79 26.59 -7.02
C SER A 196 -6.11 27.32 -7.27
N ARG A 197 -7.05 26.68 -7.99
CA ARG A 197 -8.35 27.28 -8.37
C ARG A 197 -9.43 27.13 -7.31
N ASP A 198 -9.43 26.04 -6.55
CA ASP A 198 -10.44 25.75 -5.53
C ASP A 198 -9.79 25.52 -4.18
N ARG A 199 -9.87 26.56 -3.35
CA ARG A 199 -9.26 26.63 -2.02
C ARG A 199 -9.66 25.48 -1.10
N ARG A 200 -10.80 24.83 -1.33
CA ARG A 200 -11.23 23.69 -0.49
C ARG A 200 -10.27 22.51 -0.62
N TRP A 201 -9.73 22.27 -1.81
CA TRP A 201 -8.70 21.24 -2.02
C TRP A 201 -7.40 21.58 -1.30
N LEU A 202 -6.98 22.85 -1.37
CA LEU A 202 -5.82 23.33 -0.65
C LEU A 202 -5.99 23.16 0.86
N ASP A 203 -7.11 23.64 1.42
CA ASP A 203 -7.40 23.57 2.85
C ASP A 203 -7.48 22.09 3.31
N LEU A 204 -8.04 21.20 2.50
CA LEU A 204 -8.07 19.76 2.74
C LEU A 204 -6.65 19.17 2.80
N CYS A 205 -5.83 19.38 1.76
CA CYS A 205 -4.48 18.81 1.70
C CYS A 205 -3.59 19.37 2.82
N VAL A 206 -3.71 20.67 3.12
CA VAL A 206 -3.03 21.27 4.27
C VAL A 206 -3.52 20.62 5.56
N GLY A 207 -4.81 20.42 5.76
CA GLY A 207 -5.36 19.77 6.95
C GLY A 207 -4.89 18.32 7.13
N LEU A 208 -4.82 17.56 6.03
CA LEU A 208 -4.45 16.15 6.01
C LEU A 208 -2.95 15.90 5.98
N ARG A 209 -2.09 16.91 5.79
CA ARG A 209 -0.64 16.73 5.55
C ARG A 209 0.11 15.94 6.64
N ASP A 210 -0.43 15.83 7.85
CA ASP A 210 0.14 15.03 8.95
C ASP A 210 -0.77 13.86 9.36
N HIS A 211 -1.82 13.60 8.59
CA HIS A 211 -2.69 12.44 8.79
C HIS A 211 -1.88 11.16 8.58
N GLU A 212 -2.03 10.19 9.47
CA GLU A 212 -1.23 8.96 9.49
C GLU A 212 -1.35 8.16 8.20
N VAL A 213 -2.56 8.02 7.64
CA VAL A 213 -2.81 7.32 6.37
C VAL A 213 -2.71 8.27 5.16
N LEU A 214 -3.51 9.34 5.13
CA LEU A 214 -3.65 10.22 3.96
C LEU A 214 -2.52 11.25 3.77
N GLY A 215 -1.65 11.43 4.76
CA GLY A 215 -0.67 12.52 4.77
C GLY A 215 0.34 12.46 3.63
N GLY A 216 0.76 11.26 3.22
CA GLY A 216 1.67 11.07 2.08
C GLY A 216 1.09 11.66 0.80
N GLN A 217 -0.11 11.22 0.43
CA GLN A 217 -0.79 11.72 -0.77
C GLN A 217 -1.12 13.20 -0.68
N ALA A 218 -1.56 13.69 0.49
CA ALA A 218 -1.84 15.11 0.67
C ALA A 218 -0.59 15.99 0.44
N ARG A 219 0.58 15.53 0.89
CA ARG A 219 1.86 16.24 0.67
C ARG A 219 2.32 16.17 -0.78
N GLU A 220 2.16 15.04 -1.45
CA GLU A 220 2.44 14.92 -2.89
C GLU A 220 1.60 15.91 -3.72
N VAL A 221 0.32 16.08 -3.36
CA VAL A 221 -0.53 17.10 -4.00
C VAL A 221 0.00 18.52 -3.76
N LEU A 222 0.44 18.82 -2.53
CA LEU A 222 1.02 20.13 -2.20
C LEU A 222 2.38 20.37 -2.88
N LYS A 223 3.18 19.32 -3.09
CA LYS A 223 4.51 19.35 -3.74
C LYS A 223 4.45 19.88 -5.16
N TYR A 224 3.40 19.53 -5.90
CA TYR A 224 3.24 19.95 -7.29
C TYR A 224 2.25 21.11 -7.50
N ALA A 225 1.63 21.63 -6.42
CA ALA A 225 0.79 22.82 -6.48
C ALA A 225 1.64 24.11 -6.46
N ASP A 226 1.05 25.23 -6.90
CA ASP A 226 1.75 26.53 -6.97
C ASP A 226 2.26 26.96 -5.59
N PRO A 227 3.59 27.13 -5.39
CA PRO A 227 4.16 27.60 -4.13
C PRO A 227 3.61 28.95 -3.65
N ALA A 228 3.18 29.82 -4.56
CA ALA A 228 2.56 31.11 -4.22
C ALA A 228 1.20 30.94 -3.53
N VAL A 229 0.55 29.78 -3.72
CA VAL A 229 -0.73 29.42 -3.09
C VAL A 229 -0.50 28.56 -1.84
N THR A 230 0.35 27.54 -1.93
CA THR A 230 0.59 26.61 -0.80
C THR A 230 1.34 27.27 0.34
N GLY A 231 2.31 28.14 0.05
CA GLY A 231 3.14 28.80 1.06
C GLY A 231 2.31 29.56 2.12
N PRO A 232 1.48 30.54 1.72
CA PRO A 232 0.65 31.27 2.67
C PRO A 232 -0.34 30.39 3.46
N ALA A 233 -0.86 29.32 2.85
CA ALA A 233 -1.80 28.41 3.52
C ALA A 233 -1.09 27.57 4.60
N LEU A 234 0.12 27.09 4.32
CA LEU A 234 0.95 26.37 5.28
C LEU A 234 1.36 27.27 6.46
N ASP A 235 1.74 28.52 6.20
CA ASP A 235 2.09 29.50 7.24
C ASP A 235 0.90 29.79 8.18
N ALA A 236 -0.29 29.93 7.60
CA ALA A 236 -1.52 30.10 8.37
C ALA A 236 -1.82 28.87 9.25
N ALA A 237 -1.67 27.66 8.70
CA ALA A 237 -1.90 26.42 9.44
C ALA A 237 -0.87 26.18 10.56
N ALA A 238 0.40 26.54 10.35
CA ALA A 238 1.44 26.46 11.37
C ALA A 238 1.11 27.36 12.57
N THR A 239 0.59 28.56 12.32
CA THR A 239 0.16 29.50 13.37
C THR A 239 -0.95 28.92 14.25
N VAL A 240 -1.92 28.23 13.64
CA VAL A 240 -3.02 27.57 14.38
C VAL A 240 -2.52 26.40 15.25
N ARG A 241 -1.56 25.60 14.77
CA ARG A 241 -1.03 24.46 15.55
C ARG A 241 -0.37 24.83 16.87
N THR A 242 0.29 25.99 16.93
CA THR A 242 0.95 26.43 18.16
C THR A 242 -0.01 26.72 19.32
N THR A 243 -1.32 26.73 19.09
CA THR A 243 -2.35 27.00 20.12
C THR A 243 -3.11 25.77 20.63
N GLN A 244 -2.87 24.56 20.09
CA GLN A 244 -3.50 23.34 20.60
C GLN A 244 -2.71 22.74 21.77
N SER A 245 -3.40 22.55 22.91
CA SER A 245 -2.81 22.00 24.13
C SER A 245 -2.58 20.49 24.03
N ARG A 246 -1.39 20.05 24.49
CA ARG A 246 -1.01 18.65 24.63
C ARG A 246 -1.95 17.90 25.60
N PRO A 247 -2.33 16.65 25.30
CA PRO A 247 -3.15 15.83 26.19
C PRO A 247 -2.43 15.54 27.52
N ALA A 248 -3.21 15.26 28.55
CA ALA A 248 -2.74 15.07 29.91
C ALA A 248 -1.78 13.87 30.04
N ARG A 249 -0.67 14.09 30.77
CA ARG A 249 0.36 13.08 31.05
C ARG A 249 -0.18 11.95 31.92
N GLN A 250 -0.10 10.71 31.44
CA GLN A 250 -0.22 9.54 32.30
C GLN A 250 1.07 9.42 33.12
N GLN A 251 0.97 9.52 34.46
CA GLN A 251 2.12 9.40 35.35
C GLN A 251 2.27 7.96 35.82
N TRP A 252 3.37 7.31 35.44
CA TRP A 252 3.80 6.03 36.01
C TRP A 252 5.09 6.27 36.82
N ARG A 253 5.39 5.37 37.76
CA ARG A 253 6.60 5.49 38.59
C ARG A 253 7.81 5.01 37.78
N ALA A 254 8.91 5.78 37.82
CA ALA A 254 10.14 5.39 37.14
C ALA A 254 10.61 3.99 37.56
N GLY A 255 10.87 3.13 36.57
CA GLY A 255 11.34 1.75 36.74
C GLY A 255 10.24 0.69 36.82
N ASP A 256 8.97 1.08 36.79
CA ASP A 256 7.83 0.17 36.83
C ASP A 256 7.72 -0.68 35.55
N LEU A 257 7.91 -0.07 34.38
CA LEU A 257 7.81 -0.78 33.10
C LEU A 257 8.95 -1.77 32.91
N VAL A 258 10.17 -1.36 33.25
CA VAL A 258 11.36 -2.24 33.16
C VAL A 258 11.19 -3.45 34.07
N ALA A 259 10.74 -3.24 35.31
CA ALA A 259 10.51 -4.32 36.25
C ALA A 259 9.39 -5.26 35.77
N ARG A 260 8.27 -4.73 35.26
CA ARG A 260 7.17 -5.52 34.71
C ARG A 260 7.60 -6.33 33.49
N TYR A 261 8.33 -5.70 32.57
CA TYR A 261 8.86 -6.36 31.38
C TYR A 261 9.80 -7.51 31.77
N ALA A 262 10.73 -7.27 32.70
CA ALA A 262 11.63 -8.31 33.21
C ALA A 262 10.90 -9.47 33.89
N ASN A 263 9.73 -9.21 34.48
CA ASN A 263 8.86 -10.21 35.11
C ASN A 263 7.88 -10.90 34.13
N GLY A 264 7.98 -10.63 32.83
CA GLY A 264 7.23 -11.34 31.79
C GLY A 264 5.98 -10.62 31.25
N ASP A 265 5.69 -9.41 31.71
CA ASP A 265 4.58 -8.61 31.18
C ASP A 265 5.02 -7.84 29.91
N HIS A 266 5.37 -8.57 28.86
CA HIS A 266 5.99 -7.99 27.68
C HIS A 266 4.98 -7.19 26.84
N GLN A 267 3.87 -7.83 26.46
CA GLN A 267 2.81 -7.19 25.67
C GLN A 267 2.08 -6.07 26.42
N GLY A 268 1.86 -6.22 27.74
CA GLY A 268 1.21 -5.19 28.54
C GLY A 268 2.05 -3.92 28.62
N VAL A 269 3.36 -4.06 28.80
CA VAL A 269 4.31 -2.93 28.79
C VAL A 269 4.35 -2.23 27.43
N TRP A 270 4.41 -2.96 26.32
CA TRP A 270 4.42 -2.33 24.98
C TRP A 270 3.09 -1.69 24.61
N ARG A 271 1.96 -2.27 25.00
CA ARG A 271 0.63 -1.64 24.84
C ARG A 271 0.54 -0.32 25.59
N GLU A 272 1.09 -0.29 26.79
CA GLU A 272 1.21 0.93 27.58
C GLU A 272 2.11 1.97 26.89
N LEU A 273 3.33 1.59 26.50
CA LEU A 273 4.26 2.48 25.78
C LEU A 273 3.66 3.02 24.47
N GLY A 274 2.91 2.21 23.73
CA GLY A 274 2.21 2.62 22.50
C GLY A 274 1.07 3.61 22.74
N ALA A 275 0.45 3.61 23.92
CA ALA A 275 -0.56 4.59 24.29
C ALA A 275 0.03 5.99 24.59
N LEU A 276 1.35 6.10 24.73
CA LEU A 276 2.03 7.37 24.94
C LEU A 276 2.32 8.06 23.59
N GLY A 277 1.54 9.09 23.26
CA GLY A 277 1.76 9.88 22.05
C GLY A 277 3.04 10.73 22.05
N HIS A 278 3.76 10.82 23.17
CA HIS A 278 5.05 11.50 23.26
C HIS A 278 5.88 11.00 24.44
N LEU A 279 7.16 10.73 24.21
CA LEU A 279 8.13 10.38 25.25
C LEU A 279 9.03 11.57 25.58
N ASP A 280 9.09 11.96 26.86
CA ASP A 280 10.05 12.94 27.37
C ASP A 280 10.85 12.42 28.58
N GLY A 281 12.06 12.97 28.76
CA GLY A 281 12.92 12.79 29.94
C GLY A 281 12.93 11.35 30.50
N PRO A 282 12.46 11.13 31.75
CA PRO A 282 12.45 9.81 32.39
C PRO A 282 11.65 8.74 31.64
N GLN A 283 10.53 9.11 31.00
CA GLN A 283 9.70 8.14 30.27
C GLN A 283 10.45 7.58 29.06
N ARG A 284 11.19 8.44 28.35
CA ARG A 284 12.03 8.02 27.23
C ARG A 284 13.15 7.09 27.69
N ALA A 285 13.87 7.45 28.75
CA ALA A 285 14.96 6.63 29.29
C ALA A 285 14.47 5.25 29.76
N GLU A 286 13.24 5.17 30.28
CA GLU A 286 12.63 3.90 30.65
C GLU A 286 12.19 3.09 29.42
N ALA A 287 11.58 3.73 28.41
CA ALA A 287 11.24 3.11 27.14
C ALA A 287 12.47 2.56 26.40
N GLU A 288 13.60 3.28 26.44
CA GLU A 288 14.88 2.83 25.87
C GLU A 288 15.42 1.57 26.57
N GLN A 289 15.25 1.46 27.90
CA GLN A 289 15.62 0.25 28.64
C GLN A 289 14.72 -0.94 28.30
N VAL A 290 13.40 -0.72 28.21
CA VAL A 290 12.45 -1.75 27.76
C VAL A 290 12.79 -2.21 26.33
N ALA A 291 13.05 -1.26 25.43
CA ALA A 291 13.42 -1.55 24.05
C ALA A 291 14.73 -2.36 23.97
N ALA A 292 15.73 -2.03 24.79
CA ALA A 292 16.96 -2.80 24.86
C ALA A 292 16.74 -4.26 25.33
N LEU A 293 15.95 -4.46 26.39
CA LEU A 293 15.58 -5.80 26.87
C LEU A 293 14.76 -6.58 25.83
N THR A 294 13.93 -5.89 25.04
CA THR A 294 13.16 -6.46 23.94
C THR A 294 14.09 -6.92 22.83
N MET A 295 15.01 -6.07 22.38
CA MET A 295 15.88 -6.36 21.25
C MET A 295 16.96 -7.40 21.57
N GLU A 296 17.34 -7.55 22.83
CA GLU A 296 18.19 -8.68 23.27
C GLU A 296 17.45 -10.03 23.11
N ARG A 297 16.15 -10.09 23.41
CA ARG A 297 15.33 -11.29 23.17
C ARG A 297 15.12 -11.53 21.68
N VAL A 298 14.85 -10.47 20.91
CA VAL A 298 14.75 -10.54 19.45
C VAL A 298 16.05 -11.09 18.84
N ARG A 299 17.23 -10.60 19.26
CA ARG A 299 18.53 -11.11 18.78
C ARG A 299 18.68 -12.61 19.05
N GLN A 300 18.30 -13.06 20.25
CA GLN A 300 18.36 -14.48 20.61
C GLN A 300 17.39 -15.33 19.79
N ASN A 301 16.16 -14.85 19.60
CA ASN A 301 15.16 -15.52 18.77
C ASN A 301 15.59 -15.57 17.30
N ALA A 302 16.13 -14.48 16.77
CA ALA A 302 16.65 -14.39 15.41
C ALA A 302 17.78 -15.40 15.20
N HIS A 303 18.74 -15.46 16.14
CA HIS A 303 19.84 -16.42 16.07
C HIS A 303 19.35 -17.87 16.13
N SER A 304 18.42 -18.19 17.04
CA SER A 304 17.85 -19.54 17.13
C SER A 304 17.09 -19.91 15.86
N LEU A 305 16.25 -19.01 15.34
CA LEU A 305 15.47 -19.21 14.13
C LEU A 305 16.36 -19.38 12.89
N ALA A 306 17.30 -18.47 12.65
CA ALA A 306 18.21 -18.55 11.51
C ALA A 306 19.04 -19.83 11.56
N THR A 307 19.60 -20.18 12.71
CA THR A 307 20.35 -21.43 12.89
C THR A 307 19.50 -22.66 12.58
N ALA A 308 18.25 -22.69 13.07
CA ALA A 308 17.33 -23.79 12.82
C ALA A 308 16.94 -23.90 11.33
N LEU A 309 16.61 -22.78 10.69
CA LEU A 309 16.28 -22.74 9.26
C LEU A 309 17.45 -23.21 8.39
N ILE A 310 18.67 -22.72 8.66
CA ILE A 310 19.89 -23.12 7.94
C ILE A 310 20.17 -24.61 8.14
N ALA A 311 20.06 -25.11 9.37
CA ALA A 311 20.22 -26.53 9.67
C ALA A 311 19.16 -27.40 8.96
N HIS A 312 17.98 -26.83 8.68
CA HIS A 312 16.90 -27.47 7.92
C HIS A 312 17.00 -27.24 6.40
N GLY A 313 18.06 -26.58 5.93
CA GLY A 313 18.40 -26.42 4.51
C GLY A 313 18.03 -25.06 3.91
N TRP A 314 17.46 -24.12 4.66
CA TRP A 314 17.17 -22.77 4.16
C TRP A 314 18.44 -22.11 3.59
N PRO A 315 18.42 -21.61 2.33
CA PRO A 315 19.65 -21.26 1.61
C PRO A 315 20.13 -19.85 1.93
N VAL A 316 20.46 -19.62 3.19
CA VAL A 316 21.18 -18.42 3.67
C VAL A 316 22.35 -18.86 4.55
N THR A 317 23.33 -17.99 4.74
CA THR A 317 24.36 -18.18 5.76
C THR A 317 24.02 -17.39 7.02
N LEU A 318 24.59 -17.78 8.16
CA LEU A 318 24.35 -17.07 9.41
C LEU A 318 24.95 -15.65 9.35
N GLU A 319 26.07 -15.49 8.67
CA GLU A 319 26.75 -14.21 8.45
C GLU A 319 25.91 -13.26 7.56
N GLN A 320 25.20 -13.79 6.57
CA GLN A 320 24.25 -13.01 5.77
C GLN A 320 22.99 -12.67 6.57
N ALA A 321 22.42 -13.67 7.26
CA ALA A 321 21.15 -13.49 7.95
C ALA A 321 21.25 -12.61 9.18
N LEU A 322 22.39 -12.64 9.89
CA LEU A 322 22.60 -11.92 11.14
C LEU A 322 24.04 -11.37 11.23
N PRO A 323 24.43 -10.42 10.36
CA PRO A 323 25.78 -9.84 10.38
C PRO A 323 26.07 -9.08 11.69
N GLY A 324 25.03 -8.74 12.46
CA GLY A 324 25.11 -7.94 13.67
C GLY A 324 24.99 -6.45 13.39
N PRO A 325 25.15 -5.61 14.44
CA PRO A 325 25.02 -4.17 14.31
C PRO A 325 26.15 -3.56 13.48
N ALA A 326 25.81 -2.55 12.66
CA ALA A 326 26.78 -1.79 11.90
C ALA A 326 27.76 -1.03 12.83
N PRO A 327 29.05 -0.93 12.48
CA PRO A 327 30.06 -0.32 13.34
C PRO A 327 29.87 1.20 13.56
N ASP A 328 29.15 1.86 12.67
CA ASP A 328 28.88 3.31 12.66
C ASP A 328 27.47 3.67 13.16
N VAL A 329 26.74 2.71 13.77
CA VAL A 329 25.34 2.88 14.18
C VAL A 329 25.11 4.10 15.09
N GLU A 330 25.99 4.37 16.06
CA GLU A 330 25.83 5.50 16.98
C GLU A 330 26.01 6.86 16.28
N ASP A 331 26.92 6.92 15.30
CA ASP A 331 27.15 8.15 14.53
C ASP A 331 25.98 8.40 13.58
N ARG A 332 25.43 7.35 12.96
CA ARG A 332 24.23 7.45 12.12
C ARG A 332 22.99 7.81 12.90
N LEU A 333 22.78 7.22 14.08
CA LEU A 333 21.66 7.59 14.96
C LEU A 333 21.72 9.07 15.37
N ARG A 334 22.91 9.57 15.70
CA ARG A 334 23.11 10.99 16.01
C ARG A 334 22.86 11.89 14.79
N HIS A 335 23.29 11.46 13.61
CA HIS A 335 23.05 12.21 12.38
C HIS A 335 21.57 12.21 12.00
N LEU A 336 20.89 11.07 12.13
CA LEU A 336 19.45 10.95 11.92
C LEU A 336 18.65 11.85 12.89
N GLU A 337 19.07 11.95 14.15
CA GLU A 337 18.48 12.89 15.11
C GLU A 337 18.67 14.35 14.68
N GLN A 338 19.84 14.72 14.15
CA GLN A 338 20.10 16.06 13.64
C GLN A 338 19.21 16.40 12.44
N ILE A 339 18.98 15.43 11.55
CA ILE A 339 18.15 15.59 10.35
C ILE A 339 16.67 15.71 10.73
N THR A 340 16.18 14.80 11.56
CA THR A 340 14.75 14.70 11.90
C THR A 340 14.32 15.62 13.05
N GLY A 341 15.29 16.21 13.76
CA GLY A 341 15.05 17.08 14.91
C GLY A 341 14.60 16.35 16.19
N SER A 342 14.59 15.01 16.18
CA SER A 342 14.27 14.20 17.36
C SER A 342 14.99 12.85 17.31
N PRO A 343 15.35 12.24 18.45
CA PRO A 343 16.00 10.94 18.40
C PRO A 343 15.05 9.87 17.90
N ALA A 344 15.60 8.87 17.20
CA ALA A 344 14.84 7.75 16.65
C ALA A 344 14.00 7.03 17.72
N PRO A 345 12.84 6.45 17.36
CA PRO A 345 12.01 5.69 18.29
C PRO A 345 12.83 4.64 19.05
N PRO A 346 12.66 4.52 20.39
CA PRO A 346 13.36 3.55 21.22
C PRO A 346 13.42 2.14 20.63
N ALA A 347 12.34 1.61 20.05
CA ALA A 347 12.31 0.29 19.44
C ALA A 347 13.33 0.15 18.29
N LEU A 348 13.31 1.07 17.31
CA LEU A 348 14.23 1.06 16.17
C LEU A 348 15.68 1.32 16.58
N ALA A 349 15.90 2.29 17.47
CA ALA A 349 17.24 2.61 17.94
C ALA A 349 17.88 1.42 18.68
N ALA A 350 17.10 0.71 19.52
CA ALA A 350 17.55 -0.51 20.18
C ALA A 350 17.79 -1.64 19.16
N TYR A 351 16.94 -1.77 18.14
CA TYR A 351 17.08 -2.78 17.10
C TYR A 351 18.41 -2.62 16.37
N TRP A 352 18.74 -1.43 15.86
CA TRP A 352 20.00 -1.22 15.14
C TRP A 352 21.23 -1.39 16.03
N ARG A 353 21.13 -1.05 17.33
CA ARG A 353 22.24 -1.21 18.29
C ARG A 353 22.50 -2.66 18.67
N ILE A 354 21.43 -3.45 18.85
CA ILE A 354 21.52 -4.78 19.45
C ILE A 354 21.41 -5.87 18.39
N VAL A 355 20.45 -5.77 17.48
CA VAL A 355 20.21 -6.77 16.43
C VAL A 355 21.05 -6.45 15.19
N GLY A 356 20.93 -5.22 14.68
CA GLY A 356 21.55 -4.77 13.44
C GLY A 356 20.69 -5.07 12.23
N THR A 357 20.87 -6.26 11.66
CA THR A 357 20.13 -6.78 10.51
C THR A 357 19.58 -8.16 10.81
N ILE A 358 18.39 -8.44 10.30
CA ILE A 358 17.87 -9.78 10.07
C ILE A 358 17.59 -9.87 8.57
N ASP A 359 18.16 -10.83 7.87
CA ASP A 359 17.88 -11.04 6.44
C ASP A 359 17.73 -12.54 6.15
N LEU A 360 16.49 -13.03 6.22
CA LEU A 360 16.16 -14.41 5.85
C LEU A 360 15.87 -14.55 4.34
N VAL A 361 16.07 -13.51 3.53
CA VAL A 361 15.78 -13.54 2.10
C VAL A 361 16.90 -14.28 1.38
N PRO A 362 16.60 -15.36 0.64
CA PRO A 362 17.62 -16.15 -0.04
C PRO A 362 17.99 -15.51 -1.40
N ARG A 363 18.59 -14.32 -1.36
CA ARG A 363 18.90 -13.54 -2.58
C ARG A 363 19.84 -14.27 -3.53
N ASP A 364 20.73 -15.11 -2.99
CA ASP A 364 21.66 -15.93 -3.77
C ASP A 364 20.97 -17.04 -4.59
N THR A 365 19.68 -17.33 -4.32
CA THR A 365 18.89 -18.33 -5.05
C THR A 365 17.95 -17.73 -6.09
N TRP A 366 18.06 -16.44 -6.39
CA TRP A 366 17.19 -15.82 -7.41
C TRP A 366 17.44 -16.34 -8.84
N ASP A 367 18.68 -16.74 -9.14
CA ASP A 367 19.08 -17.26 -10.46
C ASP A 367 19.46 -18.75 -10.43
N VAL A 368 19.30 -19.43 -9.28
CA VAL A 368 19.66 -20.84 -9.12
C VAL A 368 18.59 -21.60 -8.33
N PRO A 369 18.38 -22.91 -8.59
CA PRO A 369 17.39 -23.69 -7.86
C PRO A 369 17.66 -23.76 -6.36
N PHE A 370 16.58 -23.80 -5.56
CA PHE A 370 16.67 -24.10 -4.13
C PHE A 370 17.30 -25.48 -3.87
N PRO A 371 17.92 -25.68 -2.70
CA PRO A 371 18.38 -27.00 -2.28
C PRO A 371 17.25 -28.03 -2.32
N SER A 372 17.58 -29.27 -2.72
CA SER A 372 16.59 -30.35 -2.82
C SER A 372 15.87 -30.57 -1.49
N GLY A 373 14.53 -30.58 -1.53
CA GLY A 373 13.68 -30.79 -0.36
C GLY A 373 13.38 -29.53 0.46
N VAL A 374 13.90 -28.37 0.04
CA VAL A 374 13.54 -27.06 0.61
C VAL A 374 12.44 -26.43 -0.25
N PRO A 375 11.31 -26.03 0.35
CA PRO A 375 10.22 -25.44 -0.42
C PRO A 375 10.56 -24.01 -0.91
N GLU A 376 10.83 -23.86 -2.21
CA GLU A 376 11.11 -22.56 -2.85
C GLU A 376 9.97 -21.55 -2.69
N GLN A 377 8.73 -22.03 -2.56
CA GLN A 377 7.55 -21.17 -2.39
C GLN A 377 7.56 -20.40 -1.07
N LEU A 378 8.41 -20.75 -0.11
CA LEU A 378 8.62 -19.90 1.08
C LEU A 378 9.31 -18.57 0.73
N ALA A 379 9.96 -18.44 -0.44
CA ALA A 379 10.55 -17.18 -0.87
C ALA A 379 9.48 -16.08 -1.12
N VAL A 380 8.27 -16.47 -1.54
CA VAL A 380 7.12 -15.56 -1.68
C VAL A 380 6.33 -15.39 -0.37
N ALA A 381 6.74 -16.08 0.69
CA ALA A 381 6.06 -16.06 1.99
C ALA A 381 6.46 -14.89 2.89
N ASP A 382 7.04 -13.85 2.30
CA ASP A 382 7.60 -12.70 3.00
C ASP A 382 8.60 -13.12 4.11
N PRO A 383 9.75 -13.70 3.73
CA PRO A 383 10.82 -13.99 4.69
C PRO A 383 11.20 -12.74 5.50
N LEU A 384 11.45 -12.92 6.80
CA LEU A 384 11.75 -11.84 7.72
C LEU A 384 13.05 -11.15 7.29
N GLU A 385 12.90 -9.89 6.93
CA GLU A 385 13.97 -8.97 6.67
C GLU A 385 13.72 -7.72 7.49
N ILE A 386 14.74 -7.20 8.15
CA ILE A 386 14.82 -5.83 8.65
C ILE A 386 16.27 -5.34 8.50
N LEU A 387 16.43 -4.24 7.77
CA LEU A 387 17.71 -3.65 7.40
C LEU A 387 18.38 -2.93 8.59
N ASP A 388 19.71 -2.97 8.63
CA ASP A 388 20.49 -2.06 9.46
C ASP A 388 20.38 -0.60 8.99
N LEU A 389 20.75 0.33 9.87
CA LEU A 389 20.69 1.76 9.60
C LEU A 389 21.65 2.23 8.50
N THR A 390 22.73 1.49 8.23
CA THR A 390 23.68 1.83 7.17
C THR A 390 23.08 1.52 5.81
N THR A 391 22.45 0.35 5.67
CA THR A 391 21.70 -0.01 4.47
C THR A 391 20.49 0.90 4.29
N ALA A 392 19.68 1.13 5.34
CA ALA A 392 18.51 2.01 5.28
C ALA A 392 18.83 3.49 5.01
N TRP A 393 20.11 3.88 5.03
CA TRP A 393 20.54 5.26 4.84
C TRP A 393 20.23 5.82 3.45
N PHE A 394 20.04 4.96 2.44
CA PHE A 394 19.62 5.43 1.10
C PHE A 394 18.33 6.26 1.18
N SER A 395 17.37 5.89 2.04
CA SER A 395 16.12 6.66 2.18
C SER A 395 16.37 8.04 2.79
N VAL A 396 17.42 8.20 3.61
CA VAL A 396 17.82 9.50 4.15
C VAL A 396 18.39 10.38 3.05
N GLU A 397 19.26 9.82 2.21
CA GLU A 397 19.87 10.52 1.08
C GLU A 397 18.82 10.95 0.05
N GLU A 398 17.93 10.03 -0.35
CA GLU A 398 16.82 10.31 -1.25
C GLU A 398 15.90 11.40 -0.69
N TRP A 399 15.51 11.31 0.58
CA TRP A 399 14.68 12.33 1.21
C TRP A 399 15.40 13.69 1.30
N GLN A 400 16.71 13.73 1.58
CA GLN A 400 17.48 14.98 1.61
C GLN A 400 17.54 15.62 0.22
N ASP A 401 17.79 14.83 -0.81
CA ASP A 401 17.84 15.30 -2.20
C ASP A 401 16.46 15.80 -2.66
N GLU A 402 15.38 15.09 -2.34
CA GLU A 402 14.01 15.49 -2.67
C GLU A 402 13.54 16.72 -1.87
N SER A 403 13.94 16.83 -0.61
CA SER A 403 13.49 17.90 0.28
C SER A 403 14.29 19.20 0.17
N ALA A 404 15.47 19.17 -0.46
CA ALA A 404 16.39 20.32 -0.54
C ALA A 404 15.72 21.59 -1.08
N ASP A 405 14.81 21.45 -2.04
CA ASP A 405 14.09 22.56 -2.67
C ASP A 405 12.64 22.71 -2.18
N LEU A 406 12.21 21.86 -1.22
CA LEU A 406 10.85 21.85 -0.71
C LEU A 406 10.72 22.54 0.64
N ARG A 407 9.50 23.02 0.92
CA ARG A 407 9.13 23.43 2.28
C ARG A 407 9.10 22.21 3.21
N PRO A 408 9.53 22.32 4.48
CA PRO A 408 9.47 21.21 5.43
C PRO A 408 8.08 20.57 5.58
N GLU A 409 7.02 21.38 5.50
CA GLU A 409 5.64 20.89 5.61
C GLU A 409 5.15 20.14 4.35
N ILE A 410 5.86 20.28 3.23
CA ILE A 410 5.62 19.58 1.96
C ILE A 410 6.52 18.36 1.85
N ALA A 411 7.81 18.51 2.14
CA ALA A 411 8.77 17.40 2.21
C ALA A 411 8.26 16.28 3.11
N GLY A 412 7.59 16.65 4.22
CA GLY A 412 6.98 15.68 5.13
C GLY A 412 7.99 14.93 5.99
N PRO A 413 7.53 13.90 6.71
CA PRO A 413 8.42 13.02 7.46
C PRO A 413 9.35 12.29 6.50
N LEU A 414 10.56 12.01 6.97
CA LEU A 414 11.47 11.05 6.36
C LEU A 414 10.80 9.68 6.42
N GLU A 415 10.60 9.07 5.26
CA GLU A 415 10.13 7.69 5.13
C GLU A 415 11.34 6.77 5.07
N LEU A 416 11.72 6.19 6.21
CA LEU A 416 12.89 5.33 6.31
C LEU A 416 12.49 3.90 5.96
N THR A 417 13.07 3.34 4.91
CA THR A 417 12.85 1.93 4.56
C THR A 417 13.47 1.02 5.62
N VAL A 418 12.67 0.10 6.15
CA VAL A 418 13.12 -0.89 7.15
C VAL A 418 13.20 -2.30 6.57
N ALA A 419 12.48 -2.61 5.49
CA ALA A 419 12.59 -3.88 4.77
C ALA A 419 12.08 -3.73 3.33
N ALA A 420 12.46 -4.63 2.44
CA ALA A 420 11.76 -4.79 1.17
C ALA A 420 10.32 -5.29 1.43
N ASP A 421 9.45 -5.20 0.43
CA ASP A 421 8.14 -5.84 0.46
C ASP A 421 8.23 -7.32 0.04
N TYR A 422 7.13 -8.05 0.18
CA TYR A 422 7.11 -9.46 -0.17
C TYR A 422 7.38 -9.74 -1.66
N LEU A 423 7.10 -8.78 -2.56
CA LEU A 423 7.37 -8.91 -3.99
C LEU A 423 8.88 -8.82 -4.27
N HIS A 424 9.55 -7.79 -3.78
CA HIS A 424 10.99 -7.62 -3.98
C HIS A 424 11.80 -8.72 -3.30
N LYS A 425 11.35 -9.24 -2.14
CA LYS A 425 11.99 -10.41 -1.51
C LYS A 425 11.93 -11.66 -2.39
N ALA A 426 10.85 -11.81 -3.15
CA ALA A 426 10.66 -12.86 -4.12
C ALA A 426 11.28 -12.58 -5.50
N ASN A 427 12.10 -11.53 -5.64
CA ASN A 427 12.67 -11.07 -6.92
C ASN A 427 11.60 -10.69 -7.97
N ILE A 428 10.46 -10.19 -7.52
CA ILE A 428 9.37 -9.70 -8.37
C ILE A 428 9.38 -8.18 -8.29
N SER A 429 9.42 -7.52 -9.45
CA SER A 429 9.32 -6.05 -9.50
C SER A 429 7.90 -5.61 -9.17
N GLY A 430 7.77 -4.70 -8.21
CA GLY A 430 6.50 -4.08 -7.83
C GLY A 430 6.41 -3.81 -6.33
N GLY A 431 5.39 -3.03 -5.94
CA GLY A 431 5.08 -2.70 -4.55
C GLY A 431 6.04 -1.70 -3.89
N ALA A 432 5.61 -1.15 -2.75
CA ALA A 432 6.37 -0.18 -1.98
C ALA A 432 7.07 -0.90 -0.81
N PRO A 433 8.33 -0.56 -0.51
CA PRO A 433 9.06 -1.19 0.59
C PRO A 433 8.39 -0.90 1.94
N TYR A 434 8.60 -1.78 2.93
CA TYR A 434 8.11 -1.53 4.27
C TYR A 434 8.93 -0.42 4.92
N SER A 435 8.24 0.57 5.47
CA SER A 435 8.86 1.81 5.93
C SER A 435 8.33 2.27 7.28
N VAL A 436 9.03 3.23 7.87
CA VAL A 436 8.60 3.94 9.09
C VAL A 436 8.78 5.44 8.88
N TRP A 437 7.87 6.24 9.41
CA TRP A 437 7.98 7.70 9.33
C TRP A 437 8.78 8.27 10.50
N LEU A 438 9.68 9.20 10.19
CA LEU A 438 10.47 9.96 11.15
C LEU A 438 10.31 11.47 10.91
N PRO A 439 10.25 12.30 11.96
CA PRO A 439 10.30 11.95 13.38
C PRO A 439 9.03 11.23 13.86
N HIS A 440 9.18 10.35 14.85
CA HIS A 440 8.06 9.71 15.54
C HIS A 440 8.20 9.89 17.06
N ALA A 441 7.16 10.41 17.70
CA ALA A 441 7.22 10.86 19.09
C ALA A 441 7.08 9.75 20.14
N GLY A 442 6.52 8.61 19.75
CA GLY A 442 6.29 7.44 20.61
C GLY A 442 7.45 6.44 20.63
N ALA A 443 7.26 5.34 21.38
CA ALA A 443 8.27 4.29 21.58
C ALA A 443 8.47 3.39 20.35
N ASP A 444 7.36 3.09 19.67
CA ASP A 444 7.23 2.02 18.68
C ASP A 444 6.46 2.55 17.48
N PRO A 445 7.12 2.78 16.33
CA PRO A 445 6.46 3.33 15.14
C PRO A 445 5.65 2.25 14.41
N LEU A 446 4.66 2.67 13.63
CA LEU A 446 3.94 1.81 12.69
C LEU A 446 4.85 1.39 11.52
N VAL A 447 4.84 0.11 11.16
CA VAL A 447 5.42 -0.39 9.91
C VAL A 447 4.40 -0.18 8.80
N ARG A 448 4.76 0.67 7.84
CA ARG A 448 3.91 1.09 6.73
C ARG A 448 4.11 0.19 5.51
N GLU A 449 3.14 0.23 4.60
CA GLU A 449 3.07 -0.59 3.38
C GLU A 449 3.02 -2.11 3.64
N GLU A 450 3.05 -2.50 4.92
CA GLU A 450 2.84 -3.85 5.41
C GLU A 450 1.34 -4.06 5.70
N GLU A 451 0.80 -5.19 5.26
CA GLU A 451 -0.64 -5.45 5.20
C GLU A 451 -1.33 -5.54 6.57
N HIS A 452 -0.61 -5.87 7.64
CA HIS A 452 -1.19 -6.09 8.96
C HIS A 452 -1.30 -4.82 9.81
N VAL A 453 -0.70 -3.71 9.39
CA VAL A 453 -0.77 -2.41 10.08
C VAL A 453 -0.28 -2.54 11.53
N LEU A 454 0.91 -3.11 11.70
CA LEU A 454 1.50 -3.40 13.00
C LEU A 454 2.54 -2.36 13.43
N SER A 455 2.66 -2.15 14.74
CA SER A 455 3.85 -1.47 15.26
C SER A 455 5.11 -2.32 15.01
N PHE A 456 6.28 -1.71 15.03
CA PHE A 456 7.52 -2.40 14.74
C PHE A 456 7.78 -3.61 15.67
N THR A 457 7.45 -3.50 16.97
CA THR A 457 7.57 -4.68 17.86
C THR A 457 6.52 -5.76 17.59
N ASP A 458 5.29 -5.40 17.26
CA ASP A 458 4.23 -6.37 16.92
C ASP A 458 4.48 -7.05 15.57
N TYR A 459 5.05 -6.32 14.60
CA TYR A 459 5.57 -6.87 13.34
C TYR A 459 6.59 -7.97 13.63
N LEU A 460 7.59 -7.71 14.48
CA LEU A 460 8.58 -8.72 14.87
C LEU A 460 7.93 -9.91 15.57
N ARG A 461 7.01 -9.68 16.52
CA ARG A 461 6.28 -10.77 17.21
C ARG A 461 5.55 -11.66 16.21
N ARG A 462 4.84 -11.07 15.26
CA ARG A 462 4.09 -11.81 14.23
C ARG A 462 5.03 -12.57 13.29
N ALA A 463 6.15 -11.96 12.90
CA ALA A 463 7.19 -12.61 12.13
C ALA A 463 7.72 -13.88 12.83
N PHE A 464 8.11 -13.76 14.11
CA PHE A 464 8.63 -14.89 14.88
C PHE A 464 7.57 -15.96 15.17
N ALA A 465 6.31 -15.56 15.40
CA ALA A 465 5.20 -16.50 15.54
C ALA A 465 4.98 -17.35 14.29
N SER A 466 5.36 -16.82 13.12
CA SER A 466 5.28 -17.48 11.82
C SER A 466 6.63 -18.01 11.34
N LYS A 467 7.57 -18.27 12.27
CA LYS A 467 8.94 -18.76 11.98
C LYS A 467 9.68 -17.93 10.91
N GLY A 468 9.43 -16.63 10.88
CA GLY A 468 10.07 -15.69 9.97
C GLY A 468 9.41 -15.57 8.60
N PHE A 469 8.19 -16.05 8.39
CA PHE A 469 7.49 -15.93 7.10
C PHE A 469 6.11 -15.32 7.32
N LEU A 470 6.00 -14.00 7.15
CA LEU A 470 4.81 -13.26 7.61
C LEU A 470 3.54 -13.60 6.83
N ARG A 471 3.65 -13.91 5.53
CA ARG A 471 2.48 -14.15 4.68
C ARG A 471 2.01 -15.61 4.69
N LEU A 472 2.48 -16.42 5.64
CA LEU A 472 1.97 -17.78 5.86
C LEU A 472 0.52 -17.84 6.30
N ASP A 473 -0.06 -16.73 6.74
CA ASP A 473 -1.49 -16.61 7.03
C ASP A 473 -2.32 -16.29 5.77
N ARG A 474 -1.66 -15.98 4.65
CA ARG A 474 -2.24 -15.78 3.31
C ARG A 474 -2.16 -17.05 2.44
N GLN A 475 -2.11 -18.24 3.04
CA GLN A 475 -2.05 -19.53 2.30
C GLN A 475 -3.14 -19.62 1.23
N ASP A 476 -4.29 -19.11 1.62
CA ASP A 476 -5.47 -18.93 0.84
C ASP A 476 -5.15 -18.20 -0.49
N GLU A 477 -4.45 -17.06 -0.48
CA GLU A 477 -4.04 -16.35 -1.70
C GLU A 477 -3.06 -17.16 -2.55
N TRP A 478 -2.18 -17.94 -1.93
CA TRP A 478 -1.23 -18.77 -2.66
C TRP A 478 -1.91 -19.95 -3.32
N VAL A 479 -2.92 -20.52 -2.64
CA VAL A 479 -3.92 -21.33 -3.30
C VAL A 479 -4.42 -20.50 -4.47
N ALA A 480 -5.08 -19.36 -4.32
CA ALA A 480 -5.57 -18.60 -5.47
C ALA A 480 -4.61 -18.45 -6.68
N HIS A 481 -3.30 -18.29 -6.44
CA HIS A 481 -2.27 -18.21 -7.48
C HIS A 481 -1.67 -19.53 -7.98
N GLY A 482 -2.30 -20.67 -7.70
CA GLY A 482 -1.99 -21.98 -8.31
C GLY A 482 -1.26 -22.97 -7.40
N LEU A 483 -1.03 -22.65 -6.12
CA LEU A 483 -0.46 -23.59 -5.17
C LEU A 483 -1.51 -24.63 -4.75
N THR A 484 -1.13 -25.91 -4.68
CA THR A 484 -2.04 -26.97 -4.23
C THR A 484 -2.05 -27.03 -2.71
N ARG A 485 -3.14 -27.55 -2.12
CA ARG A 485 -3.19 -27.78 -0.68
C ARG A 485 -2.14 -28.79 -0.21
N ASP A 486 -1.77 -29.74 -1.08
CA ASP A 486 -0.69 -30.70 -0.79
C ASP A 486 0.66 -29.98 -0.72
N HIS A 487 0.96 -29.04 -1.63
CA HIS A 487 2.18 -28.22 -1.54
C HIS A 487 2.18 -27.33 -0.29
N LEU A 488 1.03 -26.78 0.11
CA LEU A 488 0.92 -26.04 1.37
C LEU A 488 1.14 -26.93 2.59
N ALA A 489 0.61 -28.14 2.59
CA ALA A 489 0.88 -29.11 3.65
C ALA A 489 2.38 -29.42 3.72
N GLU A 490 3.04 -29.67 2.59
CA GLU A 490 4.49 -29.87 2.52
C GLU A 490 5.28 -28.67 3.06
N LEU A 491 4.87 -27.43 2.71
CA LEU A 491 5.46 -26.19 3.24
C LEU A 491 5.33 -26.11 4.77
N THR A 492 4.12 -26.34 5.29
CA THR A 492 3.85 -26.27 6.72
C THR A 492 4.51 -27.40 7.50
N ASP A 493 4.62 -28.59 6.92
CA ASP A 493 5.29 -29.74 7.52
C ASP A 493 6.81 -29.52 7.56
N TRP A 494 7.39 -28.96 6.48
CA TRP A 494 8.79 -28.55 6.47
C TRP A 494 9.07 -27.52 7.57
N LEU A 495 8.23 -26.49 7.67
CA LEU A 495 8.35 -25.50 8.74
C LEU A 495 8.12 -26.10 10.13
N ALA A 496 7.19 -27.05 10.29
CA ALA A 496 6.97 -27.74 11.56
C ALA A 496 8.23 -28.49 12.02
N GLY A 497 9.03 -29.00 11.08
CA GLY A 497 10.34 -29.62 11.33
C GLY A 497 11.45 -28.66 11.78
N VAL A 498 11.26 -27.35 11.62
CA VAL A 498 12.20 -26.32 12.11
C VAL A 498 11.99 -26.10 13.61
N GLU A 499 12.76 -26.77 14.45
CA GLU A 499 12.73 -26.59 15.90
C GLU A 499 13.58 -25.38 16.30
N ASN A 500 12.95 -24.31 16.80
CA ASN A 500 13.63 -23.14 17.34
C ASN A 500 13.12 -22.81 18.76
N GLU A 501 14.02 -22.35 19.62
CA GLU A 501 13.63 -21.80 20.91
C GLU A 501 13.26 -20.33 20.72
N SER A 502 11.99 -20.00 20.99
CA SER A 502 11.52 -18.62 20.98
C SER A 502 11.21 -18.15 22.39
N LYS A 503 11.77 -17.01 22.77
CA LYS A 503 11.44 -16.30 23.99
C LYS A 503 10.34 -15.29 23.69
N ASP A 504 9.33 -15.23 24.54
CA ASP A 504 8.35 -14.15 24.50
C ASP A 504 9.02 -12.80 24.79
N PHE A 505 8.56 -11.73 24.14
CA PHE A 505 9.12 -10.37 24.20
C PHE A 505 8.05 -9.32 23.86
#